data_AF-N8YPW0-F1
#
_entry.id   AF-N8YPW0-F1
#
_cell.length_a   1.000
_cell.length_b   1.000
_cell.length_c   1.000
_cell.angle_alpha   90.00
_cell.angle_beta   90.00
_cell.angle_gamma   90.00
#
_symmetry.space_group_name_H-M   'P 1'
#
loop_
_entity.id
_entity.type
_entity.pdbx_description
1 polymer ?
#
loop_
_entity_poly.entity_id
_entity_poly.type
_entity_poly.pdbx_seq_one_letter_code
_entity_poly.pdbx_strand_id
1 'polypeptide(L)'
;MMNKKVDFDPAKRDFLKTMGSLAAFGAVTTWMPVQSAKAWIFQHHDRLNNFPSKIRLHKQRYENWSGESKYENAWTAVPKNQQEILAVINWAAENGYKVRAKGMSHNWSPLMLDDHDQVMKVILIDMPTHINRMSIESDGVVTAEAGIQMEALLKFMEDNGRGFVSIPAPGDLTLGGVLAINGHGTGVPVKGETLVAGQTFGSISNLVVSMTVAVFDAQQQKYVAKTFYRNNPDIRAFLVNLGRAFVLSVQLQTGANQYLRCESITDIHQLELFSPNKDAGRTFAKFLDQSGRVEAIWFPFTDYPWLKVWSVTPRRPLTSRIAFHPFNFWFSDNLPKPLADLIQKIVIQKNHYLTPAFGQMQLQIATLGLQGTIFSGITTILTHGLAATQTSDLWGPSKNTLLYVKPTTLRVTANGYAVLTSRENVQRVIADFCSEYQIRLKQYQRINRYPVNGPVEIRVTGLDHPADSILANAQTAALSAIKPCPDHPEWDCAVWFNILTLPGTPFAARFYAEIESWMTQHYQGDCLVRPEWSKGWAYTYDKAWDNVNYLENELPKVHAFGQSNDLTIQSAGQVLKRYDPKGLFVSPFLEKIFK
;
A
#
# COMPACT_ATOMS: atom_id res chain seq x y z
N MET A 1 0.05 -1.70 -58.04
CA MET A 1 0.23 -1.55 -56.57
C MET A 1 -0.93 -2.24 -55.87
N MET A 2 -0.69 -3.44 -55.32
CA MET A 2 -1.70 -4.18 -54.56
C MET A 2 -1.88 -3.54 -53.18
N ASN A 3 -3.11 -3.12 -52.88
CA ASN A 3 -3.55 -2.72 -51.54
C ASN A 3 -3.41 -3.93 -50.60
N LYS A 4 -2.35 -3.94 -49.77
CA LYS A 4 -2.32 -4.81 -48.58
C LYS A 4 -3.40 -4.31 -47.62
N LYS A 5 -4.57 -4.96 -47.62
CA LYS A 5 -5.49 -4.90 -46.48
C LYS A 5 -4.71 -5.40 -45.26
N VAL A 6 -4.51 -4.53 -44.28
CA VAL A 6 -4.02 -4.94 -42.96
C VAL A 6 -5.12 -5.80 -42.36
N ASP A 7 -4.95 -7.12 -42.40
CA ASP A 7 -5.88 -8.07 -41.81
C ASP A 7 -5.68 -8.01 -40.29
N PHE A 8 -6.54 -7.23 -39.62
CA PHE A 8 -6.53 -7.13 -38.16
C PHE A 8 -7.19 -8.38 -37.57
N ASP A 9 -6.40 -9.20 -36.88
CA ASP A 9 -6.81 -10.39 -36.14
C ASP A 9 -8.10 -10.13 -35.31
N PRO A 10 -9.23 -10.80 -35.63
CA PRO A 10 -10.50 -10.65 -34.92
C PRO A 10 -10.40 -10.89 -33.41
N ALA A 11 -9.53 -11.80 -32.97
CA ALA A 11 -9.33 -12.10 -31.54
C ALA A 11 -8.65 -10.94 -30.81
N LYS A 12 -7.70 -10.25 -31.45
CA LYS A 12 -7.08 -9.02 -30.91
C LYS A 12 -8.08 -7.88 -30.84
N ARG A 13 -8.95 -7.72 -31.85
CA ARG A 13 -10.00 -6.70 -31.85
C ARG A 13 -11.01 -6.93 -30.72
N ASP A 14 -11.42 -8.18 -30.51
CA ASP A 14 -12.32 -8.55 -29.42
C ASP A 14 -11.69 -8.32 -28.05
N PHE A 15 -10.43 -8.74 -27.85
CA PHE A 15 -9.69 -8.45 -26.62
C PHE A 15 -9.58 -6.95 -26.33
N LEU A 16 -9.24 -6.12 -27.33
CA LEU A 16 -9.17 -4.66 -27.18
C LEU A 16 -10.54 -4.05 -26.86
N LYS A 17 -11.63 -4.58 -27.40
CA LYS A 17 -13.00 -4.17 -27.01
C LYS A 17 -13.31 -4.54 -25.57
N THR A 18 -13.01 -5.76 -25.15
CA THR A 18 -13.18 -6.20 -23.75
C THR A 18 -12.38 -5.28 -22.82
N MET A 19 -11.08 -5.11 -23.07
CA MET A 19 -10.22 -4.24 -22.27
C MET A 19 -10.68 -2.77 -22.28
N GLY A 20 -11.15 -2.25 -23.42
CA GLY A 20 -11.75 -0.92 -23.50
C GLY A 20 -13.01 -0.78 -22.65
N SER A 21 -13.89 -1.80 -22.66
CA SER A 21 -15.09 -1.81 -21.81
C SER A 21 -14.74 -1.90 -20.32
N LEU A 22 -13.77 -2.73 -19.95
CA LEU A 22 -13.30 -2.86 -18.57
C LEU A 22 -12.62 -1.57 -18.08
N ALA A 23 -11.84 -0.91 -18.93
CA ALA A 23 -11.20 0.36 -18.61
C ALA A 23 -12.22 1.48 -18.39
N ALA A 24 -13.29 1.53 -19.20
CA ALA A 24 -14.40 2.47 -18.99
C ALA A 24 -15.11 2.27 -17.64
N PHE A 25 -15.19 1.02 -17.17
CA PHE A 25 -15.72 0.67 -15.84
C PHE A 25 -14.67 0.72 -14.72
N GLY A 26 -13.41 1.10 -15.02
CA GLY A 26 -12.33 1.20 -14.03
C GLY A 26 -11.77 -0.14 -13.52
N ALA A 27 -12.15 -1.28 -14.12
CA ALA A 27 -11.73 -2.61 -13.69
C ALA A 27 -10.30 -2.99 -14.14
N VAL A 28 -9.76 -2.34 -15.18
CA VAL A 28 -8.40 -2.52 -15.70
C VAL A 28 -7.84 -1.18 -16.20
N THR A 29 -6.52 -1.04 -16.30
CA THR A 29 -5.92 0.18 -16.89
C THR A 29 -5.60 0.02 -18.38
N THR A 30 -5.79 1.08 -19.15
CA THR A 30 -4.74 1.57 -20.05
C THR A 30 -4.07 2.73 -19.31
N TRP A 31 -2.86 2.55 -18.78
CA TRP A 31 -2.11 3.69 -18.24
C TRP A 31 -1.69 4.58 -19.42
N MET A 32 -2.58 5.48 -19.82
CA MET A 32 -2.23 6.65 -20.60
C MET A 32 -2.19 7.82 -19.62
N PRO A 33 -1.15 8.68 -19.65
CA PRO A 33 -1.20 9.95 -18.95
C PRO A 33 -2.49 10.64 -19.37
N VAL A 34 -3.40 10.82 -18.41
CA VAL A 34 -4.69 11.44 -18.67
C VAL A 34 -4.39 12.82 -19.26
N GLN A 35 -5.01 13.13 -20.39
CA GLN A 35 -4.76 14.34 -21.19
C GLN A 35 -4.62 15.57 -20.27
N SER A 36 -3.42 16.17 -20.24
CA SER A 36 -3.18 17.39 -19.46
C SER A 36 -3.46 18.62 -20.33
N ALA A 37 -4.34 19.51 -19.88
CA ALA A 37 -4.55 20.80 -20.51
C ALA A 37 -3.67 21.87 -19.82
N LYS A 38 -2.77 22.51 -20.58
CA LYS A 38 -1.90 23.56 -20.05
C LYS A 38 -2.73 24.76 -19.58
N ALA A 39 -2.35 25.36 -18.45
CA ALA A 39 -3.11 26.45 -17.81
C ALA A 39 -3.45 27.64 -18.72
N TRP A 40 -2.60 27.94 -19.71
CA TRP A 40 -2.77 29.10 -20.60
C TRP A 40 -3.90 28.94 -21.63
N ILE A 41 -4.42 27.73 -21.84
CA ILE A 41 -5.55 27.44 -22.75
C ILE A 41 -6.89 27.84 -22.11
N PHE A 42 -6.94 27.96 -20.77
CA PHE A 42 -8.16 28.35 -20.06
C PHE A 42 -8.38 29.87 -20.10
N GLN A 43 -9.66 30.25 -20.03
CA GLN A 43 -10.11 31.63 -20.03
C GLN A 43 -9.44 32.41 -18.89
N HIS A 44 -9.27 33.73 -19.05
CA HIS A 44 -8.57 34.55 -18.05
C HIS A 44 -9.19 34.44 -16.64
N HIS A 45 -10.52 34.28 -16.54
CA HIS A 45 -11.23 34.08 -15.26
C HIS A 45 -10.97 32.72 -14.60
N ASP A 46 -10.51 31.73 -15.38
CA ASP A 46 -10.16 30.40 -14.88
C ASP A 46 -8.71 30.33 -14.38
N ARG A 47 -7.85 31.33 -14.64
CA ARG A 47 -6.43 31.27 -14.27
C ARG A 47 -6.22 31.55 -12.78
N LEU A 48 -5.21 30.91 -12.19
CA LEU A 48 -4.80 31.20 -10.81
C LEU A 48 -4.08 32.56 -10.75
N ASN A 49 -4.73 33.56 -10.16
CA ASN A 49 -4.17 34.90 -10.01
C ASN A 49 -2.85 34.88 -9.24
N ASN A 50 -1.86 35.63 -9.72
CA ASN A 50 -0.53 35.78 -9.11
C ASN A 50 0.19 34.46 -8.80
N PHE A 51 -0.16 33.35 -9.48
CA PHE A 51 0.56 32.09 -9.33
C PHE A 51 2.03 32.24 -9.77
N PRO A 52 3.01 31.63 -9.07
CA PRO A 52 4.42 31.77 -9.42
C PRO A 52 4.72 31.44 -10.89
N SER A 53 5.07 32.46 -11.68
CA SER A 53 5.11 32.39 -13.15
C SER A 53 6.14 31.41 -13.73
N LYS A 54 7.18 31.08 -12.95
CA LYS A 54 8.24 30.12 -13.34
C LYS A 54 7.84 28.66 -13.11
N ILE A 55 6.78 28.41 -12.34
CA ILE A 55 6.34 27.06 -11.97
C ILE A 55 5.28 26.60 -12.96
N ARG A 56 5.49 25.41 -13.53
CA ARG A 56 4.52 24.83 -14.47
C ARG A 56 3.23 24.50 -13.74
N LEU A 57 2.10 24.91 -14.32
CA LEU A 57 0.76 24.69 -13.82
C LEU A 57 -0.14 24.14 -14.93
N HIS A 58 -0.98 23.15 -14.61
CA HIS A 58 -1.98 22.59 -15.53
C HIS A 58 -3.20 22.06 -14.77
N LYS A 59 -4.32 21.87 -15.46
CA LYS A 59 -5.42 21.04 -14.96
C LYS A 59 -5.26 19.62 -15.47
N GLN A 60 -5.51 18.65 -14.62
CA GLN A 60 -5.57 17.23 -14.99
C GLN A 60 -6.64 16.54 -14.16
N ARG A 61 -7.19 15.47 -14.73
CA ARG A 61 -7.98 14.52 -13.94
C ARG A 61 -7.05 13.77 -12.99
N TYR A 62 -7.40 13.78 -11.71
CA TYR A 62 -6.87 12.86 -10.72
C TYR A 62 -7.77 11.64 -10.64
N GLU A 63 -7.15 10.47 -10.54
CA GLU A 63 -7.81 9.21 -10.26
C GLU A 63 -6.88 8.40 -9.37
N ASN A 64 -7.40 7.79 -8.30
CA ASN A 64 -6.62 6.87 -7.50
C ASN A 64 -6.48 5.50 -8.19
N TRP A 65 -5.61 4.62 -7.70
CA TRP A 65 -5.32 3.36 -8.37
C TRP A 65 -6.54 2.43 -8.49
N SER A 66 -7.45 2.41 -7.50
CA SER A 66 -8.70 1.64 -7.61
C SER A 66 -9.72 2.24 -8.58
N GLY A 67 -9.59 3.52 -8.92
CA GLY A 67 -10.55 4.25 -9.75
C GLY A 67 -11.82 4.70 -9.01
N GLU A 68 -11.88 4.53 -7.68
CA GLU A 68 -13.02 4.91 -6.84
C GLU A 68 -13.02 6.41 -6.51
N SER A 69 -11.84 7.03 -6.38
CA SER A 69 -11.69 8.47 -6.16
C SER A 69 -11.27 9.15 -7.45
N LYS A 70 -12.06 10.14 -7.89
CA LYS A 70 -11.87 10.88 -9.14
C LYS A 70 -12.07 12.38 -8.93
N TYR A 71 -11.26 13.18 -9.62
CA TYR A 71 -11.35 14.64 -9.61
C TYR A 71 -10.98 15.17 -10.99
N GLU A 72 -11.94 15.70 -11.75
CA GLU A 72 -11.76 15.95 -13.20
C GLU A 72 -10.83 17.12 -13.54
N ASN A 73 -10.81 18.18 -12.72
CA ASN A 73 -10.17 19.46 -13.05
C ASN A 73 -9.17 19.92 -11.98
N ALA A 74 -8.31 19.01 -11.50
CA ALA A 74 -7.39 19.31 -10.41
C ALA A 74 -6.25 20.23 -10.89
N TRP A 75 -6.14 21.42 -10.31
CA TRP A 75 -4.95 22.25 -10.48
C TRP A 75 -3.73 21.50 -9.97
N THR A 76 -2.73 21.34 -10.82
CA THR A 76 -1.48 20.66 -10.48
C THR A 76 -0.29 21.53 -10.82
N ALA A 77 0.51 21.87 -9.82
CA ALA A 77 1.82 22.49 -9.96
C ALA A 77 2.89 21.42 -10.13
N VAL A 78 3.91 21.70 -10.94
CA VAL A 78 5.06 20.81 -11.15
C VAL A 78 6.35 21.57 -10.81
N PRO A 79 6.71 21.66 -9.52
CA PRO A 79 7.94 22.32 -9.07
C PRO A 79 9.17 21.48 -9.42
N LYS A 80 10.33 22.12 -9.52
CA LYS A 80 11.62 21.49 -9.86
C LYS A 80 12.53 21.23 -8.66
N ASN A 81 12.20 21.80 -7.50
CA ASN A 81 12.98 21.73 -6.27
C ASN A 81 12.12 22.15 -5.07
N GLN A 82 12.67 21.99 -3.85
CA GLN A 82 11.98 22.34 -2.61
C GLN A 82 11.65 23.84 -2.48
N GLN A 83 12.44 24.75 -3.07
CA GLN A 83 12.14 26.19 -3.02
C GLN A 83 10.86 26.52 -3.82
N GLU A 84 10.70 25.89 -4.98
CA GLU A 84 9.48 26.02 -5.78
C GLU A 84 8.27 25.40 -5.09
N ILE A 85 8.42 24.27 -4.37
CA ILE A 85 7.36 23.72 -3.51
C ILE A 85 6.90 24.76 -2.49
N LEU A 86 7.84 25.35 -1.73
CA LEU A 86 7.53 26.36 -0.73
C LEU A 86 6.91 27.61 -1.35
N ALA A 87 7.29 28.00 -2.57
CA ALA A 87 6.65 29.09 -3.29
C ALA A 87 5.17 28.80 -3.60
N VAL A 88 4.84 27.57 -4.02
CA VAL A 88 3.44 27.15 -4.23
C VAL A 88 2.66 27.11 -2.91
N ILE A 89 3.26 26.57 -1.85
CA ILE A 89 2.61 26.50 -0.52
C ILE A 89 2.31 27.90 0.02
N ASN A 90 3.27 28.83 -0.08
CA ASN A 90 3.07 30.20 0.37
C ASN A 90 2.05 30.95 -0.48
N TRP A 91 2.08 30.78 -1.80
CA TRP A 91 1.04 31.32 -2.67
C TRP A 91 -0.35 30.78 -2.27
N ALA A 92 -0.46 29.47 -1.99
CA ALA A 92 -1.72 28.87 -1.57
C ALA A 92 -2.21 29.44 -0.23
N ALA A 93 -1.29 29.67 0.70
CA ALA A 93 -1.55 30.29 2.00
C ALA A 93 -2.12 31.71 1.92
N GLU A 94 -1.71 32.48 0.92
CA GLU A 94 -2.16 33.85 0.66
C GLU A 94 -3.49 33.89 -0.12
N ASN A 95 -3.77 32.85 -0.91
CA ASN A 95 -4.92 32.81 -1.82
C ASN A 95 -6.06 31.89 -1.34
N GLY A 96 -5.96 31.34 -0.13
CA GLY A 96 -6.98 30.47 0.47
C GLY A 96 -7.12 29.12 -0.22
N TYR A 97 -6.02 28.58 -0.77
CA TYR A 97 -5.97 27.25 -1.35
C TYR A 97 -5.48 26.22 -0.34
N LYS A 98 -6.08 25.03 -0.35
CA LYS A 98 -5.54 23.83 0.28
C LYS A 98 -4.47 23.21 -0.63
N VAL A 99 -3.48 22.55 -0.03
CA VAL A 99 -2.35 21.94 -0.75
C VAL A 99 -2.32 20.44 -0.47
N ARG A 100 -2.08 19.64 -1.51
CA ARG A 100 -1.88 18.19 -1.40
C ARG A 100 -0.60 17.76 -2.12
N ALA A 101 0.22 16.93 -1.46
CA ALA A 101 1.33 16.26 -2.10
C ALA A 101 0.79 15.12 -2.99
N LYS A 102 0.90 15.28 -4.32
CA LYS A 102 0.50 14.26 -5.28
C LYS A 102 1.69 13.33 -5.56
N GLY A 103 1.62 12.13 -5.00
CA GLY A 103 2.51 11.02 -5.34
C GLY A 103 2.03 10.25 -6.58
N MET A 104 2.03 8.92 -6.47
CA MET A 104 1.62 7.97 -7.52
C MET A 104 0.12 7.62 -7.50
N SER A 105 -0.66 8.28 -6.63
CA SER A 105 -2.12 8.09 -6.51
C SER A 105 -2.56 6.66 -6.14
N HIS A 106 -1.72 5.88 -5.45
CA HIS A 106 -2.01 4.47 -5.14
C HIS A 106 -2.92 4.25 -3.91
N ASN A 107 -3.10 5.28 -3.08
CA ASN A 107 -3.85 5.17 -1.83
C ASN A 107 -5.35 4.97 -2.09
N TRP A 108 -6.01 4.07 -1.35
CA TRP A 108 -7.46 3.90 -1.43
C TRP A 108 -8.19 4.93 -0.59
N SER A 109 -7.70 5.17 0.64
CA SER A 109 -8.38 6.06 1.57
C SER A 109 -8.38 7.54 1.13
N PRO A 110 -9.44 8.29 1.46
CA PRO A 110 -9.62 9.67 1.04
C PRO A 110 -8.82 10.66 1.91
N LEU A 111 -7.60 10.27 2.31
CA LEU A 111 -6.69 11.08 3.12
C LEU A 111 -6.19 12.30 2.33
N MET A 112 -5.88 12.11 1.05
CA MET A 112 -5.38 13.18 0.18
C MET A 112 -6.53 14.00 -0.44
N LEU A 113 -7.55 13.33 -0.97
CA LEU A 113 -8.70 13.94 -1.62
C LEU A 113 -9.96 13.14 -1.25
N ASP A 114 -11.00 13.84 -0.87
CA ASP A 114 -12.35 13.30 -0.72
C ASP A 114 -13.36 13.99 -1.66
N ASP A 115 -14.62 13.53 -1.66
CA ASP A 115 -15.65 14.07 -2.54
C ASP A 115 -15.96 15.56 -2.27
N HIS A 116 -15.77 16.03 -1.04
CA HIS A 116 -16.01 17.44 -0.68
C HIS A 116 -14.87 18.35 -1.15
N ASP A 117 -13.65 17.82 -1.39
CA ASP A 117 -12.57 18.60 -1.99
C ASP A 117 -12.95 19.11 -3.40
N GLN A 118 -13.92 18.51 -4.11
CA GLN A 118 -14.36 18.93 -5.45
C GLN A 118 -14.93 20.36 -5.51
N VAL A 119 -15.44 20.86 -4.39
CA VAL A 119 -15.96 22.24 -4.27
C VAL A 119 -14.99 23.17 -3.54
N MET A 120 -13.81 22.68 -3.16
CA MET A 120 -12.78 23.42 -2.45
C MET A 120 -11.73 23.96 -3.42
N LYS A 121 -11.05 25.05 -3.00
CA LYS A 121 -9.86 25.55 -3.69
C LYS A 121 -8.67 24.66 -3.35
N VAL A 122 -8.41 23.63 -4.15
CA VAL A 122 -7.29 22.69 -3.94
C VAL A 122 -6.25 22.84 -5.05
N ILE A 123 -4.98 22.84 -4.66
CA ILE A 123 -3.85 22.67 -5.57
C ILE A 123 -3.04 21.43 -5.22
N LEU A 124 -2.79 20.59 -6.22
CA LEU A 124 -1.91 19.43 -6.13
C LEU A 124 -0.48 19.86 -6.47
N ILE A 125 0.49 19.34 -5.73
CA ILE A 125 1.91 19.48 -6.04
C ILE A 125 2.41 18.13 -6.52
N ASP A 126 2.79 18.04 -7.79
CA ASP A 126 3.38 16.83 -8.36
C ASP A 126 4.79 16.62 -7.79
N MET A 127 4.92 15.61 -6.94
CA MET A 127 6.18 15.24 -6.31
C MET A 127 7.09 14.41 -7.23
N PRO A 128 6.62 13.35 -7.92
CA PRO A 128 7.53 12.38 -8.52
C PRO A 128 8.29 12.87 -9.76
N THR A 129 7.78 13.89 -10.47
CA THR A 129 8.41 14.34 -11.73
C THR A 129 9.82 14.89 -11.52
N HIS A 130 10.06 15.66 -10.45
CA HIS A 130 11.35 16.34 -10.23
C HIS A 130 11.87 16.31 -8.78
N ILE A 131 11.04 15.92 -7.80
CA ILE A 131 11.40 15.95 -6.37
C ILE A 131 11.87 14.55 -5.94
N ASN A 132 12.98 14.11 -6.53
CA ASN A 132 13.45 12.72 -6.49
C ASN A 132 14.98 12.60 -6.34
N ARG A 133 15.65 13.61 -5.77
CA ARG A 133 17.08 13.52 -5.47
C ARG A 133 17.32 12.57 -4.30
N MET A 134 18.47 11.89 -4.32
CA MET A 134 18.92 11.02 -3.26
C MET A 134 20.46 11.00 -3.16
N SER A 135 20.96 10.76 -1.95
CA SER A 135 22.38 10.55 -1.64
C SER A 135 22.51 9.54 -0.51
N ILE A 136 23.67 8.90 -0.37
CA ILE A 136 23.97 8.02 0.75
C ILE A 136 25.27 8.47 1.41
N GLU A 137 25.24 8.58 2.73
CA GLU A 137 26.40 8.95 3.53
C GLU A 137 27.28 7.72 3.80
N SER A 138 28.53 7.96 4.23
CA SER A 138 29.49 6.87 4.49
C SER A 138 29.06 5.89 5.60
N ASP A 139 28.20 6.33 6.53
CA ASP A 139 27.60 5.49 7.57
C ASP A 139 26.41 4.65 7.05
N GLY A 140 26.02 4.85 5.80
CA GLY A 140 24.92 4.16 5.12
C GLY A 140 23.55 4.78 5.37
N VAL A 141 23.44 5.94 6.01
CA VAL A 141 22.17 6.70 6.06
C VAL A 141 21.87 7.26 4.67
N VAL A 142 20.67 6.99 4.16
CA VAL A 142 20.24 7.49 2.85
C VAL A 142 19.38 8.73 3.03
N THR A 143 19.74 9.82 2.35
CA THR A 143 18.91 11.02 2.24
C THR A 143 18.13 10.94 0.94
N ALA A 144 16.81 11.16 0.97
CA ALA A 144 16.00 11.18 -0.23
C ALA A 144 14.87 12.22 -0.17
N GLU A 145 14.58 12.85 -1.30
CA GLU A 145 13.41 13.70 -1.47
C GLU A 145 12.13 12.85 -1.47
N ALA A 146 11.05 13.39 -0.89
CA ALA A 146 9.83 12.63 -0.60
C ALA A 146 9.08 12.15 -1.86
N GLY A 147 9.38 12.69 -3.05
CA GLY A 147 8.80 12.27 -4.32
C GLY A 147 9.54 11.13 -5.00
N ILE A 148 10.68 10.66 -4.49
CA ILE A 148 11.38 9.49 -5.05
C ILE A 148 10.46 8.26 -5.02
N GLN A 149 10.44 7.48 -6.10
CA GLN A 149 9.75 6.19 -6.10
C GLN A 149 10.55 5.14 -5.32
N MET A 150 9.87 4.26 -4.58
CA MET A 150 10.51 3.21 -3.78
C MET A 150 11.41 2.32 -4.64
N GLU A 151 11.00 1.94 -5.84
CA GLU A 151 11.83 1.13 -6.74
C GLU A 151 13.18 1.81 -7.05
N ALA A 152 13.15 3.11 -7.35
CA ALA A 152 14.36 3.88 -7.66
C ALA A 152 15.27 4.03 -6.43
N LEU A 153 14.69 4.33 -5.26
CA LEU A 153 15.42 4.40 -3.99
C LEU A 153 16.09 3.07 -3.66
N LEU A 154 15.34 1.97 -3.76
CA LEU A 154 15.83 0.64 -3.42
C LEU A 154 16.89 0.15 -4.42
N LYS A 155 16.78 0.52 -5.71
CA LYS A 155 17.85 0.27 -6.69
C LYS A 155 19.13 1.01 -6.32
N PHE A 156 19.04 2.29 -5.98
CA PHE A 156 20.19 3.07 -5.55
C PHE A 156 20.83 2.50 -4.29
N MET A 157 20.04 2.08 -3.31
CA MET A 157 20.54 1.41 -2.11
C MET A 157 21.23 0.07 -2.43
N GLU A 158 20.63 -0.76 -3.28
CA GLU A 158 21.19 -2.05 -3.71
C GLU A 158 22.56 -1.88 -4.37
N ASP A 159 22.72 -0.87 -5.22
CA ASP A 159 23.99 -0.53 -5.88
C ASP A 159 25.09 -0.11 -4.88
N ASN A 160 24.68 0.33 -3.69
CA ASN A 160 25.58 0.68 -2.58
C ASN A 160 25.64 -0.43 -1.50
N GLY A 161 25.18 -1.65 -1.81
CA GLY A 161 25.22 -2.78 -0.89
C GLY A 161 24.28 -2.65 0.30
N ARG A 162 23.24 -1.81 0.20
CA ARG A 162 22.24 -1.56 1.26
C ARG A 162 20.85 -2.06 0.86
N GLY A 163 20.01 -2.32 1.86
CA GLY A 163 18.64 -2.81 1.64
C GLY A 163 17.77 -2.59 2.88
N PHE A 164 16.52 -3.05 2.81
CA PHE A 164 15.61 -3.12 3.95
C PHE A 164 15.18 -4.57 4.20
N VAL A 165 14.82 -4.87 5.45
CA VAL A 165 14.30 -6.20 5.85
C VAL A 165 12.98 -6.52 5.15
N SER A 166 12.07 -5.55 5.09
CA SER A 166 10.80 -5.65 4.38
C SER A 166 10.45 -4.32 3.71
N ILE A 167 9.66 -4.38 2.65
CA ILE A 167 9.19 -3.21 1.87
C ILE A 167 7.77 -3.48 1.37
N PRO A 168 6.98 -2.43 1.06
CA PRO A 168 5.75 -2.60 0.29
C PRO A 168 6.00 -3.36 -1.01
N ALA A 169 5.05 -4.22 -1.39
CA ALA A 169 5.15 -5.04 -2.59
C ALA A 169 5.18 -4.24 -3.91
N PRO A 170 4.47 -3.10 -4.05
CA PRO A 170 4.60 -2.22 -5.20
C PRO A 170 5.81 -1.30 -5.09
N GLY A 171 6.54 -1.14 -6.19
CA GLY A 171 7.71 -0.25 -6.28
C GLY A 171 7.38 1.17 -6.73
N ASP A 172 6.23 1.35 -7.38
CA ASP A 172 5.70 2.59 -7.93
C ASP A 172 4.95 3.42 -6.87
N LEU A 173 5.52 3.50 -5.67
CA LEU A 173 5.04 4.32 -4.56
C LEU A 173 6.06 5.42 -4.29
N THR A 174 5.63 6.65 -4.07
CA THR A 174 6.54 7.70 -3.57
C THR A 174 6.90 7.45 -2.11
N LEU A 175 8.15 7.67 -1.70
CA LEU A 175 8.60 7.56 -0.32
C LEU A 175 7.73 8.33 0.67
N GLY A 176 7.38 9.58 0.37
CA GLY A 176 6.51 10.40 1.20
C GLY A 176 5.12 9.79 1.40
N GLY A 177 4.58 9.15 0.36
CA GLY A 177 3.32 8.41 0.43
C GLY A 177 3.42 7.16 1.29
N VAL A 178 4.52 6.40 1.17
CA VAL A 178 4.79 5.22 2.03
C VAL A 178 4.89 5.62 3.50
N LEU A 179 5.62 6.70 3.82
CA LEU A 179 5.75 7.18 5.19
C LEU A 179 4.43 7.71 5.77
N ALA A 180 3.60 8.35 4.95
CA ALA A 180 2.35 8.95 5.41
C ALA A 180 1.40 7.95 6.07
N ILE A 181 1.47 6.66 5.71
CA ILE A 181 0.54 5.61 6.15
C ILE A 181 1.25 4.39 6.76
N ASN A 182 2.48 4.55 7.28
CA ASN A 182 3.31 3.46 7.83
C ASN A 182 3.48 2.26 6.88
N GLY A 183 3.76 2.52 5.60
CA GLY A 183 3.87 1.49 4.58
C GLY A 183 4.91 0.43 4.96
N HIS A 184 4.55 -0.83 4.73
CA HIS A 184 5.24 -1.99 5.28
C HIS A 184 5.25 -3.15 4.28
N GLY A 185 6.10 -4.15 4.54
CA GLY A 185 6.07 -5.44 3.86
C GLY A 185 5.54 -6.54 4.78
N THR A 186 6.25 -7.67 4.78
CA THR A 186 6.11 -8.74 5.77
C THR A 186 7.48 -9.12 6.31
N GLY A 187 7.56 -9.36 7.62
CA GLY A 187 8.77 -9.82 8.28
C GLY A 187 8.69 -9.68 9.79
N VAL A 188 8.99 -10.77 10.49
CA VAL A 188 9.36 -10.82 11.91
C VAL A 188 10.71 -11.55 12.01
N PRO A 189 11.47 -11.40 13.11
CA PRO A 189 12.72 -12.16 13.24
C PRO A 189 12.45 -13.66 13.20
N VAL A 190 13.28 -14.45 12.53
CA VAL A 190 13.32 -15.91 12.77
C VAL A 190 13.73 -16.15 14.23
N LYS A 191 13.33 -17.28 14.84
CA LYS A 191 13.78 -17.60 16.20
C LYS A 191 15.32 -17.61 16.27
N GLY A 192 15.89 -16.72 17.08
CA GLY A 192 17.34 -16.53 17.20
C GLY A 192 17.97 -15.61 16.14
N GLU A 193 17.20 -15.07 15.19
CA GLU A 193 17.68 -14.03 14.27
C GLU A 193 17.91 -12.73 15.04
N THR A 194 19.11 -12.18 14.92
CA THR A 194 19.43 -10.86 15.45
C THR A 194 19.08 -9.81 14.41
N LEU A 195 18.40 -8.75 14.83
CA LEU A 195 18.13 -7.60 13.97
C LEU A 195 19.45 -7.01 13.47
N VAL A 196 19.59 -6.91 12.15
CA VAL A 196 20.76 -6.25 11.55
C VAL A 196 20.75 -4.78 11.94
N ALA A 197 21.90 -4.23 12.36
CA ALA A 197 22.01 -2.83 12.74
C ALA A 197 21.47 -1.89 11.64
N GLY A 198 20.69 -0.89 12.03
CA GLY A 198 20.05 0.03 11.09
C GLY A 198 18.83 -0.53 10.35
N GLN A 199 18.27 -1.67 10.80
CA GLN A 199 17.04 -2.24 10.26
C GLN A 199 15.89 -2.18 11.28
N THR A 200 14.69 -2.55 10.81
CA THR A 200 13.50 -2.81 11.63
C THR A 200 12.66 -3.89 10.97
N PHE A 201 11.86 -4.60 11.76
CA PHE A 201 10.79 -5.49 11.28
C PHE A 201 9.43 -4.78 11.16
N GLY A 202 9.35 -3.51 11.58
CA GLY A 202 8.17 -2.67 11.45
C GLY A 202 8.03 -2.04 10.05
N SER A 203 7.40 -0.87 10.01
CA SER A 203 7.17 -0.09 8.80
C SER A 203 8.42 0.69 8.35
N ILE A 204 8.37 1.20 7.12
CA ILE A 204 9.41 2.11 6.60
C ILE A 204 9.48 3.41 7.43
N SER A 205 8.38 3.83 8.06
CA SER A 205 8.37 5.00 8.96
C SER A 205 9.28 4.82 10.17
N ASN A 206 9.53 3.59 10.61
CA ASN A 206 10.42 3.32 11.73
C ASN A 206 11.91 3.45 11.37
N LEU A 207 12.25 3.54 10.09
CA LEU A 207 13.63 3.74 9.60
C LEU A 207 14.05 5.22 9.54
N VAL A 208 13.13 6.15 9.81
CA VAL A 208 13.42 7.58 9.73
C VAL A 208 14.41 8.01 10.83
N VAL A 209 15.48 8.69 10.43
CA VAL A 209 16.48 9.35 11.28
C VAL A 209 16.19 10.85 11.39
N SER A 210 15.75 11.47 10.30
CA SER A 210 15.27 12.85 10.29
C SER A 210 14.28 13.10 9.15
N MET A 211 13.44 14.12 9.30
CA MET A 211 12.49 14.57 8.27
C MET A 211 12.56 16.08 8.10
N THR A 212 12.62 16.54 6.86
CA THR A 212 12.40 17.93 6.50
C THR A 212 10.96 18.11 6.04
N VAL A 213 10.22 18.99 6.72
CA VAL A 213 8.80 19.26 6.45
C VAL A 213 8.59 20.76 6.22
N ALA A 214 7.57 21.11 5.42
CA ALA A 214 7.14 22.50 5.30
C ALA A 214 6.31 22.90 6.53
N VAL A 215 6.75 23.91 7.26
CA VAL A 215 6.10 24.41 8.48
C VAL A 215 5.91 25.92 8.42
N PHE A 216 4.86 26.43 9.05
CA PHE A 216 4.67 27.86 9.18
C PHE A 216 5.63 28.46 10.21
N ASP A 217 6.43 29.44 9.79
CA ASP A 217 7.29 30.24 10.64
C ASP A 217 6.60 31.55 11.00
N ALA A 218 6.29 31.74 12.28
CA ALA A 218 5.58 32.92 12.75
C ALA A 218 6.42 34.21 12.70
N GLN A 219 7.76 34.13 12.70
CA GLN A 219 8.61 35.31 12.60
C GLN A 219 8.68 35.81 11.15
N GLN A 220 8.78 34.88 10.20
CA GLN A 220 8.84 35.17 8.77
C GLN A 220 7.46 35.27 8.10
N GLN A 221 6.39 34.93 8.83
CA GLN A 221 4.99 34.92 8.36
C GLN A 221 4.78 34.09 7.08
N LYS A 222 5.54 33.00 6.93
CA LYS A 222 5.52 32.14 5.74
C LYS A 222 5.89 30.70 6.09
N TYR A 223 5.54 29.78 5.21
CA TYR A 223 6.02 28.40 5.27
C TYR A 223 7.49 28.30 4.86
N VAL A 224 8.27 27.60 5.66
CA VAL A 224 9.70 27.33 5.47
C VAL A 224 9.97 25.83 5.64
N ALA A 225 11.11 25.36 5.14
CA ALA A 225 11.58 24.01 5.41
C ALA A 225 12.17 23.95 6.83
N LYS A 226 11.75 22.97 7.63
CA LYS A 226 12.31 22.68 8.96
C LYS A 226 12.63 21.20 9.10
N THR A 227 13.82 20.90 9.60
CA THR A 227 14.26 19.52 9.88
C THR A 227 13.94 19.14 11.33
N PHE A 228 13.39 17.93 11.50
CA PHE A 228 13.17 17.28 12.79
C PHE A 228 13.98 16.00 12.83
N TYR A 229 14.76 15.80 13.89
CA TYR A 229 15.50 14.57 14.13
C TYR A 229 14.64 13.57 14.91
N ARG A 230 14.93 12.28 14.79
CA ARG A 230 14.12 11.19 15.36
C ARG A 230 13.93 11.28 16.88
N ASN A 231 14.80 11.97 17.59
CA ASN A 231 14.73 12.20 19.04
C ASN A 231 14.00 13.51 19.43
N ASN A 232 13.56 14.32 18.46
CA ASN A 232 12.73 15.48 18.73
C ASN A 232 11.30 15.03 19.06
N PRO A 233 10.71 15.39 20.22
CA PRO A 233 9.36 14.95 20.60
C PRO A 233 8.31 15.19 19.52
N ASP A 234 8.30 16.35 18.86
CA ASP A 234 7.29 16.68 17.86
C ASP A 234 7.37 15.80 16.60
N ILE A 235 8.50 15.12 16.33
CA ILE A 235 8.65 14.28 15.12
C ILE A 235 7.66 13.11 15.10
N ARG A 236 7.19 12.65 16.28
CA ARG A 236 6.23 11.54 16.40
C ARG A 236 5.00 11.70 15.52
N ALA A 237 4.55 12.95 15.29
CA ALA A 237 3.38 13.27 14.49
C ALA A 237 3.68 13.34 12.98
N PHE A 238 4.96 13.43 12.60
CA PHE A 238 5.40 13.50 11.20
C PHE A 238 5.78 12.14 10.62
N LEU A 239 6.31 11.23 11.44
CA LEU A 239 6.76 9.89 11.03
C LEU A 239 5.67 9.11 10.27
N VAL A 240 4.43 9.24 10.76
CA VAL A 240 3.19 8.83 10.10
C VAL A 240 2.24 9.99 10.28
N ASN A 241 1.90 10.67 9.19
CA ASN A 241 1.19 11.95 9.23
C ASN A 241 -0.14 11.94 8.48
N LEU A 242 -0.49 10.84 7.80
CA LEU A 242 -1.73 10.66 7.05
C LEU A 242 -1.96 11.71 5.94
N GLY A 243 -0.91 12.42 5.51
CA GLY A 243 -1.02 13.55 4.57
C GLY A 243 -1.26 14.91 5.23
N ARG A 244 -1.37 14.97 6.57
CA ARG A 244 -1.57 16.22 7.35
C ARG A 244 -0.33 17.10 7.45
N ALA A 245 0.82 16.61 6.98
CA ALA A 245 2.06 17.36 6.86
C ALA A 245 2.63 17.25 5.43
N PHE A 246 3.31 18.29 4.98
CA PHE A 246 3.99 18.28 3.68
C PHE A 246 5.48 17.94 3.86
N VAL A 247 5.83 16.67 3.62
CA VAL A 247 7.21 16.18 3.72
C VAL A 247 7.99 16.54 2.46
N LEU A 248 9.17 17.13 2.62
CA LEU A 248 10.05 17.57 1.52
C LEU A 248 11.16 16.53 1.25
N SER A 249 11.83 16.07 2.30
CA SER A 249 12.88 15.05 2.25
C SER A 249 13.03 14.36 3.59
N VAL A 250 13.68 13.20 3.60
CA VAL A 250 13.93 12.40 4.80
C VAL A 250 15.33 11.79 4.76
N GLN A 251 15.85 11.46 5.94
CA GLN A 251 16.98 10.56 6.11
C GLN A 251 16.47 9.24 6.68
N LEU A 252 16.87 8.13 6.09
CA LEU A 252 16.55 6.78 6.53
C LEU A 252 17.83 6.05 6.92
N GLN A 253 17.83 5.41 8.09
CA GLN A 253 18.83 4.40 8.39
C GLN A 253 18.62 3.20 7.46
N THR A 254 19.70 2.53 7.10
CA THR A 254 19.67 1.33 6.27
C THR A 254 20.60 0.30 6.87
N GLY A 255 20.49 -0.96 6.46
CA GLY A 255 21.46 -2.01 6.79
C GLY A 255 22.07 -2.64 5.53
N ALA A 256 23.02 -3.55 5.73
CA ALA A 256 23.58 -4.34 4.63
C ALA A 256 22.48 -5.07 3.86
N ASN A 257 22.58 -5.06 2.53
CA ASN A 257 21.61 -5.76 1.69
C ASN A 257 21.68 -7.27 1.94
N GLN A 258 20.53 -7.93 1.89
CA GLN A 258 20.43 -9.37 2.08
C GLN A 258 20.07 -10.05 0.77
N TYR A 259 20.58 -11.27 0.59
CA TYR A 259 20.06 -12.18 -0.42
C TYR A 259 18.90 -12.98 0.18
N LEU A 260 17.78 -12.99 -0.51
CA LEU A 260 16.57 -13.68 -0.10
C LEU A 260 16.27 -14.79 -1.11
N ARG A 261 15.85 -15.94 -0.59
CA ARG A 261 15.11 -16.94 -1.35
C ARG A 261 13.62 -16.64 -1.19
N CYS A 262 12.83 -16.68 -2.26
CA CYS A 262 11.38 -16.57 -2.24
C CYS A 262 10.78 -17.84 -2.83
N GLU A 263 10.12 -18.62 -1.97
CA GLU A 263 9.44 -19.86 -2.33
C GLU A 263 7.94 -19.61 -2.41
N SER A 264 7.32 -20.06 -3.51
CA SER A 264 5.88 -20.03 -3.69
C SER A 264 5.30 -21.44 -3.63
N ILE A 265 4.29 -21.62 -2.78
CA ILE A 265 3.65 -22.91 -2.50
C ILE A 265 2.15 -22.77 -2.72
N THR A 266 1.57 -23.68 -3.49
CA THR A 266 0.12 -23.71 -3.82
C THR A 266 -0.52 -25.08 -3.57
N ASP A 267 0.13 -25.94 -2.79
CA ASP A 267 -0.31 -27.31 -2.50
C ASP A 267 -0.62 -27.56 -1.01
N ILE A 268 -0.79 -26.48 -0.23
CA ILE A 268 -1.20 -26.53 1.18
C ILE A 268 -2.68 -26.19 1.25
N HIS A 269 -3.50 -27.11 1.76
CA HIS A 269 -4.91 -26.86 1.94
C HIS A 269 -5.13 -25.78 3.01
N GLN A 270 -6.11 -24.90 2.83
CA GLN A 270 -6.37 -23.78 3.75
C GLN A 270 -6.66 -24.26 5.19
N LEU A 271 -7.30 -25.42 5.37
CA LEU A 271 -7.53 -26.02 6.69
C LEU A 271 -6.24 -26.48 7.39
N GLU A 272 -5.18 -26.76 6.63
CA GLU A 272 -3.84 -27.07 7.17
C GLU A 272 -3.09 -25.77 7.46
N LEU A 273 -3.00 -24.86 6.48
CA LEU A 273 -2.24 -23.61 6.59
C LEU A 273 -2.77 -22.71 7.73
N PHE A 274 -4.08 -22.59 7.84
CA PHE A 274 -4.78 -21.73 8.80
C PHE A 274 -5.41 -22.55 9.94
N SER A 275 -4.91 -23.74 10.23
CA SER A 275 -5.43 -24.59 11.30
C SER A 275 -5.36 -23.88 12.66
N PRO A 276 -6.37 -24.00 13.54
CA PRO A 276 -6.27 -23.55 14.93
C PRO A 276 -5.24 -24.37 15.72
N ASN A 277 -4.98 -25.62 15.31
CA ASN A 277 -3.89 -26.41 15.86
C ASN A 277 -2.59 -26.04 15.15
N LYS A 278 -1.73 -25.28 15.84
CA LYS A 278 -0.42 -24.85 15.32
C LYS A 278 0.50 -26.00 14.90
N ASP A 279 0.23 -27.23 15.37
CA ASP A 279 1.03 -28.41 15.09
C ASP A 279 0.49 -29.26 13.92
N ALA A 280 -0.69 -28.93 13.36
CA ALA A 280 -1.47 -29.76 12.41
C ALA A 280 -0.81 -30.10 11.06
N GLY A 281 0.34 -29.53 10.74
CA GLY A 281 1.04 -29.75 9.46
C GLY A 281 1.87 -28.54 9.09
N ARG A 282 1.80 -28.12 7.83
CA ARG A 282 2.46 -26.93 7.25
C ARG A 282 1.66 -25.66 7.57
N THR A 283 1.59 -25.29 8.86
CA THR A 283 0.85 -24.12 9.33
C THR A 283 1.60 -22.82 9.02
N PHE A 284 0.87 -21.71 8.92
CA PHE A 284 1.44 -20.37 8.69
C PHE A 284 2.53 -20.04 9.71
N ALA A 285 2.28 -20.27 11.00
CA ALA A 285 3.24 -19.99 12.07
C ALA A 285 4.51 -20.84 11.99
N LYS A 286 4.49 -22.06 11.42
CA LYS A 286 5.72 -22.84 11.19
C LYS A 286 6.59 -22.20 10.11
N PHE A 287 6.01 -21.71 9.02
CA PHE A 287 6.78 -20.94 8.03
C PHE A 287 7.31 -19.63 8.62
N LEU A 288 6.54 -18.99 9.49
CA LEU A 288 6.97 -17.80 10.21
C LEU A 288 8.15 -18.10 11.16
N ASP A 289 8.11 -19.21 11.88
CA ASP A 289 9.20 -19.67 12.74
C ASP A 289 10.46 -20.04 11.95
N GLN A 290 10.31 -20.55 10.73
CA GLN A 290 11.44 -20.96 9.88
C GLN A 290 12.08 -19.78 9.13
N SER A 291 11.28 -18.83 8.65
CA SER A 291 11.72 -17.85 7.65
C SER A 291 11.42 -16.39 8.03
N GLY A 292 10.48 -16.18 8.96
CA GLY A 292 10.12 -14.86 9.48
C GLY A 292 9.30 -14.00 8.53
N ARG A 293 9.35 -14.24 7.21
CA ARG A 293 8.70 -13.42 6.19
C ARG A 293 7.75 -14.31 5.37
N VAL A 294 6.45 -14.08 5.52
CA VAL A 294 5.41 -14.95 4.96
C VAL A 294 4.20 -14.13 4.51
N GLU A 295 3.70 -14.39 3.31
CA GLU A 295 2.43 -13.86 2.81
C GLU A 295 1.58 -15.00 2.25
N ALA A 296 0.30 -15.05 2.63
CA ALA A 296 -0.68 -15.93 2.00
C ALA A 296 -1.69 -15.12 1.19
N ILE A 297 -1.89 -15.48 -0.08
CA ILE A 297 -2.95 -14.96 -0.94
C ILE A 297 -3.95 -16.11 -1.17
N TRP A 298 -5.14 -15.99 -0.61
CA TRP A 298 -6.16 -17.02 -0.69
C TRP A 298 -7.34 -16.57 -1.55
N PHE A 299 -7.41 -17.12 -2.77
CA PHE A 299 -8.46 -16.79 -3.74
C PHE A 299 -9.85 -17.24 -3.27
N PRO A 300 -10.91 -16.47 -3.57
CA PRO A 300 -12.24 -16.75 -3.03
C PRO A 300 -12.79 -18.06 -3.58
N PHE A 301 -13.47 -18.85 -2.75
CA PHE A 301 -14.02 -20.16 -3.13
C PHE A 301 -12.98 -21.17 -3.64
N THR A 302 -11.73 -21.09 -3.15
CA THR A 302 -10.67 -22.06 -3.44
C THR A 302 -10.16 -22.70 -2.16
N ASP A 303 -9.52 -23.86 -2.27
CA ASP A 303 -9.03 -24.62 -1.13
C ASP A 303 -7.53 -24.45 -0.86
N TYR A 304 -6.77 -23.92 -1.82
CA TYR A 304 -5.31 -23.84 -1.76
C TYR A 304 -4.83 -22.40 -1.93
N PRO A 305 -4.39 -21.73 -0.85
CA PRO A 305 -3.78 -20.42 -0.94
C PRO A 305 -2.45 -20.46 -1.70
N TRP A 306 -2.10 -19.35 -2.36
CA TRP A 306 -0.75 -19.07 -2.80
C TRP A 306 0.05 -18.49 -1.64
N LEU A 307 0.86 -19.34 -1.02
CA LEU A 307 1.80 -18.96 0.04
C LEU A 307 3.12 -18.52 -0.58
N LYS A 308 3.68 -17.40 -0.11
CA LYS A 308 5.04 -16.94 -0.40
C LYS A 308 5.84 -16.88 0.89
N VAL A 309 7.04 -17.45 0.87
CA VAL A 309 7.94 -17.54 2.02
C VAL A 309 9.29 -16.97 1.61
N TRP A 310 9.79 -15.98 2.35
CA TRP A 310 11.11 -15.39 2.11
C TRP A 310 12.10 -15.76 3.20
N SER A 311 13.23 -16.32 2.82
CA SER A 311 14.29 -16.76 3.73
C SER A 311 15.60 -16.08 3.42
N VAL A 312 16.26 -15.49 4.43
CA VAL A 312 17.61 -14.94 4.29
C VAL A 312 18.56 -16.07 3.91
N THR A 313 19.09 -16.01 2.69
CA THR A 313 19.82 -17.12 2.06
C THR A 313 21.08 -16.57 1.40
N PRO A 314 22.22 -16.47 2.10
CA PRO A 314 23.44 -15.84 1.57
C PRO A 314 24.03 -16.53 0.34
N ARG A 315 23.82 -17.85 0.22
CA ARG A 315 24.29 -18.66 -0.93
C ARG A 315 23.11 -19.23 -1.66
N ARG A 316 23.08 -19.05 -2.98
CA ARG A 316 22.02 -19.55 -3.85
C ARG A 316 21.86 -21.08 -3.72
N PRO A 317 20.66 -21.58 -3.40
CA PRO A 317 20.35 -23.00 -3.53
C PRO A 317 20.42 -23.45 -4.99
N LEU A 318 20.81 -24.69 -5.25
CA LEU A 318 21.00 -25.20 -6.61
C LEU A 318 19.72 -25.13 -7.47
N THR A 319 18.56 -25.29 -6.84
CA THR A 319 17.24 -25.28 -7.50
C THR A 319 16.68 -23.87 -7.71
N SER A 320 17.19 -22.86 -7.01
CA SER A 320 16.63 -21.51 -7.06
C SER A 320 17.06 -20.77 -8.33
N ARG A 321 16.07 -20.19 -9.02
CA ARG A 321 16.29 -19.29 -10.15
C ARG A 321 16.77 -17.94 -9.65
N ILE A 322 17.79 -17.37 -10.29
CA ILE A 322 18.27 -16.03 -9.94
C ILE A 322 17.26 -14.97 -10.36
N ALA A 323 16.88 -14.10 -9.42
CA ALA A 323 16.08 -12.91 -9.64
C ALA A 323 17.01 -11.69 -9.80
N PHE A 324 17.31 -11.34 -11.05
CA PHE A 324 18.15 -10.17 -11.39
C PHE A 324 17.40 -8.84 -11.36
N HIS A 325 16.07 -8.88 -11.37
CA HIS A 325 15.18 -7.72 -11.37
C HIS A 325 13.94 -8.00 -10.51
N PRO A 326 13.21 -6.97 -10.05
CA PRO A 326 11.94 -7.12 -9.37
C PRO A 326 10.82 -7.62 -10.29
N PHE A 327 9.64 -7.86 -9.72
CA PHE A 327 8.40 -8.20 -10.43
C PHE A 327 8.50 -9.50 -11.25
N ASN A 328 8.84 -10.58 -10.55
CA ASN A 328 9.06 -11.90 -11.16
C ASN A 328 7.76 -12.65 -11.48
N PHE A 329 6.62 -12.29 -10.89
CA PHE A 329 5.32 -12.92 -11.12
C PHE A 329 4.59 -12.30 -12.32
N TRP A 330 5.16 -12.47 -13.52
CA TRP A 330 4.64 -11.88 -14.76
C TRP A 330 3.16 -12.21 -15.05
N PHE A 331 2.66 -13.34 -14.55
CA PHE A 331 1.29 -13.81 -14.74
C PHE A 331 0.27 -13.07 -13.86
N SER A 332 0.69 -12.44 -12.75
CA SER A 332 -0.19 -11.59 -11.94
C SER A 332 -0.27 -10.16 -12.47
N ASP A 333 0.80 -9.70 -13.12
CA ASP A 333 0.90 -8.33 -13.64
C ASP A 333 0.24 -8.12 -15.01
N ASN A 334 -0.17 -9.21 -15.68
CA ASN A 334 -0.79 -9.18 -17.01
C ASN A 334 -2.08 -10.01 -17.01
N LEU A 335 -3.22 -9.38 -17.31
CA LEU A 335 -4.53 -10.03 -17.29
C LEU A 335 -4.76 -10.88 -18.57
N PRO A 336 -4.86 -12.22 -18.46
CA PRO A 336 -5.19 -13.06 -19.61
C PRO A 336 -6.62 -12.80 -20.09
N LYS A 337 -6.88 -12.95 -21.40
CA LYS A 337 -8.23 -12.76 -21.98
C LYS A 337 -9.34 -13.54 -21.24
N PRO A 338 -9.18 -14.83 -20.90
CA PRO A 338 -10.23 -15.56 -20.18
C PRO A 338 -10.59 -14.94 -18.81
N LEU A 339 -9.59 -14.37 -18.11
CA LEU A 339 -9.80 -13.67 -16.85
C LEU A 339 -10.52 -12.33 -17.09
N ALA A 340 -10.10 -11.57 -18.11
CA ALA A 340 -10.74 -10.32 -18.51
C ALA A 340 -12.22 -10.54 -18.92
N ASP A 341 -12.52 -11.60 -19.67
CA ASP A 341 -13.89 -11.94 -20.06
C ASP A 341 -14.76 -12.32 -18.84
N LEU A 342 -14.19 -12.98 -17.82
CA LEU A 342 -14.90 -13.23 -16.55
C LEU A 342 -15.16 -11.93 -15.77
N ILE A 343 -14.17 -11.04 -15.67
CA ILE A 343 -14.36 -9.72 -15.04
C ILE A 343 -15.47 -8.96 -15.75
N GLN A 344 -15.50 -8.99 -17.09
CA GLN A 344 -16.53 -8.33 -17.88
C GLN A 344 -17.93 -8.89 -17.56
N LYS A 345 -18.05 -10.22 -17.47
CA LYS A 345 -19.32 -10.87 -17.10
C LYS A 345 -19.75 -10.52 -15.67
N ILE A 346 -18.83 -10.48 -14.72
CA ILE A 346 -19.13 -10.18 -13.31
C ILE A 346 -19.49 -8.71 -13.11
N VAL A 347 -18.69 -7.79 -13.65
CA VAL A 347 -18.80 -6.35 -13.40
C VAL A 347 -19.82 -5.69 -14.33
N ILE A 348 -19.76 -5.97 -15.63
CA ILE A 348 -20.61 -5.29 -16.63
C ILE A 348 -21.93 -6.02 -16.81
N GLN A 349 -21.89 -7.34 -16.98
CA GLN A 349 -23.11 -8.16 -17.19
C GLN A 349 -23.80 -8.56 -15.89
N LYS A 350 -23.23 -8.18 -14.73
CA LYS A 350 -23.76 -8.44 -13.38
C LYS A 350 -23.99 -9.93 -13.07
N ASN A 351 -23.22 -10.82 -13.71
CA ASN A 351 -23.25 -12.27 -13.48
C ASN A 351 -22.44 -12.65 -12.24
N HIS A 352 -22.84 -12.14 -11.06
CA HIS A 352 -22.08 -12.30 -9.81
C HIS A 352 -21.94 -13.76 -9.37
N TYR A 353 -22.84 -14.65 -9.81
CA TYR A 353 -22.74 -16.10 -9.56
C TYR A 353 -21.51 -16.77 -10.17
N LEU A 354 -20.80 -16.10 -11.09
CA LEU A 354 -19.53 -16.58 -11.66
C LEU A 354 -18.33 -16.37 -10.71
N THR A 355 -18.51 -15.73 -9.55
CA THR A 355 -17.42 -15.45 -8.62
C THR A 355 -16.63 -16.70 -8.19
N PRO A 356 -17.25 -17.87 -7.90
CA PRO A 356 -16.48 -19.08 -7.60
C PRO A 356 -15.59 -19.53 -8.76
N ALA A 357 -16.10 -19.47 -10.00
CA ALA A 357 -15.30 -19.79 -11.19
C ALA A 357 -14.16 -18.78 -11.39
N PHE A 358 -14.39 -17.51 -11.07
CA PHE A 358 -13.36 -16.47 -11.10
C PHE A 358 -12.24 -16.70 -10.10
N GLY A 359 -12.56 -17.11 -8.86
CA GLY A 359 -11.54 -17.48 -7.86
C GLY A 359 -10.70 -18.69 -8.29
N GLN A 360 -11.35 -19.74 -8.82
CA GLN A 360 -10.66 -20.91 -9.35
C GLN A 360 -9.73 -20.57 -10.52
N MET A 361 -10.17 -19.69 -11.44
CA MET A 361 -9.33 -19.21 -12.54
C MET A 361 -8.10 -18.45 -12.05
N GLN A 362 -8.25 -17.58 -11.04
CA GLN A 362 -7.12 -16.86 -10.44
C GLN A 362 -6.08 -17.83 -9.85
N LEU A 363 -6.52 -18.84 -9.10
CA LEU A 363 -5.64 -19.87 -8.54
C LEU A 363 -4.93 -20.68 -9.64
N GLN A 364 -5.65 -21.06 -10.70
CA GLN A 364 -5.05 -21.79 -11.82
C GLN A 364 -3.98 -20.97 -12.54
N ILE A 365 -4.23 -19.68 -12.80
CA ILE A 365 -3.25 -18.77 -13.40
C ILE A 365 -2.01 -18.66 -12.51
N ALA A 366 -2.19 -18.48 -11.20
CA ALA A 366 -1.08 -18.41 -10.25
C ALA A 366 -0.26 -19.71 -10.25
N THR A 367 -0.91 -20.87 -10.10
CA THR A 367 -0.24 -22.18 -10.04
C THR A 367 0.53 -22.49 -11.31
N LEU A 368 -0.08 -22.32 -12.49
CA LEU A 368 0.57 -22.59 -13.78
C LEU A 368 1.71 -21.59 -14.06
N GLY A 369 1.52 -20.32 -13.70
CA GLY A 369 2.54 -19.28 -13.85
C GLY A 369 3.75 -19.53 -12.96
N LEU A 370 3.54 -20.04 -11.75
CA LEU A 370 4.61 -20.40 -10.81
C LEU A 370 5.42 -21.60 -11.28
N GLN A 371 4.76 -22.68 -11.72
CA GLN A 371 5.40 -23.92 -12.17
C GLN A 371 6.21 -23.72 -13.47
N GLY A 372 5.76 -22.80 -14.33
CA GLY A 372 6.30 -22.65 -15.68
C GLY A 372 5.87 -23.85 -16.55
N THR A 373 5.28 -23.58 -17.72
CA THR A 373 4.84 -24.68 -18.61
C THR A 373 4.99 -24.34 -20.08
N ILE A 374 5.49 -25.32 -20.83
CA ILE A 374 5.54 -25.40 -22.31
C ILE A 374 4.15 -25.50 -22.97
N PHE A 375 3.08 -25.75 -22.19
CA PHE A 375 1.69 -25.86 -22.68
C PHE A 375 0.83 -24.63 -22.42
N SER A 376 1.38 -23.60 -21.77
CA SER A 376 0.74 -22.29 -21.77
C SER A 376 0.97 -21.67 -23.16
N GLY A 377 -0.05 -21.73 -24.03
CA GLY A 377 -0.03 -21.02 -25.31
C GLY A 377 0.23 -19.51 -25.15
N ILE A 378 0.03 -18.98 -23.94
CA ILE A 378 0.36 -17.61 -23.54
C ILE A 378 1.88 -17.45 -23.28
N THR A 379 2.54 -18.46 -22.73
CA THR A 379 3.97 -18.44 -22.41
C THR A 379 4.81 -18.58 -23.68
N THR A 380 4.47 -19.49 -24.60
CA THR A 380 5.22 -19.66 -25.86
C THR A 380 5.18 -18.42 -26.75
N ILE A 381 4.05 -17.70 -26.78
CA ILE A 381 3.89 -16.45 -27.56
C ILE A 381 4.66 -15.29 -26.93
N LEU A 382 4.73 -15.20 -25.59
CA LEU A 382 5.33 -14.06 -24.90
C LEU A 382 6.82 -14.25 -24.58
N THR A 383 7.31 -15.48 -24.47
CA THR A 383 8.70 -15.78 -24.05
C THR A 383 9.53 -16.47 -25.13
N HIS A 384 9.04 -16.53 -26.37
CA HIS A 384 9.73 -17.10 -27.53
C HIS A 384 10.21 -18.56 -27.31
N GLY A 385 9.53 -19.31 -26.45
CA GLY A 385 9.85 -20.73 -26.21
C GLY A 385 11.06 -21.00 -25.30
N LEU A 386 11.50 -20.04 -24.48
CA LEU A 386 12.52 -20.30 -23.46
C LEU A 386 11.91 -21.03 -22.25
N ALA A 387 12.42 -22.24 -21.96
CA ALA A 387 11.96 -23.16 -20.92
C ALA A 387 12.21 -22.70 -19.45
N ALA A 388 12.66 -21.46 -19.21
CA ALA A 388 13.12 -20.98 -17.90
C ALA A 388 12.23 -19.87 -17.29
N THR A 389 10.91 -20.07 -17.29
CA THR A 389 9.92 -19.09 -16.77
C THR A 389 9.35 -19.46 -15.40
N GLN A 390 9.80 -20.57 -14.79
CA GLN A 390 9.40 -20.96 -13.44
C GLN A 390 9.75 -19.88 -12.42
N THR A 391 8.81 -19.58 -11.53
CA THR A 391 8.94 -18.54 -10.51
C THR A 391 8.60 -19.03 -9.11
N SER A 392 8.44 -20.34 -8.94
CA SER A 392 8.14 -20.96 -7.64
C SER A 392 9.30 -20.96 -6.65
N ASP A 393 10.55 -20.86 -7.11
CA ASP A 393 11.75 -20.81 -6.25
C ASP A 393 12.73 -19.78 -6.82
N LEU A 394 12.71 -18.58 -6.24
CA LEU A 394 13.53 -17.44 -6.64
C LEU A 394 14.63 -17.18 -5.62
N TRP A 395 15.75 -16.63 -6.06
CA TRP A 395 16.83 -16.19 -5.19
C TRP A 395 17.50 -14.93 -5.73
N GLY A 396 17.74 -13.92 -4.90
CA GLY A 396 18.43 -12.72 -5.32
C GLY A 396 18.52 -11.66 -4.24
N PRO A 397 19.08 -10.48 -4.55
CA PRO A 397 19.05 -9.32 -3.67
C PRO A 397 17.63 -9.00 -3.21
N SER A 398 17.51 -8.48 -1.98
CA SER A 398 16.22 -8.28 -1.27
C SER A 398 15.13 -7.67 -2.17
N LYS A 399 15.39 -6.48 -2.74
CA LYS A 399 14.46 -5.74 -3.61
C LYS A 399 13.90 -6.60 -4.75
N ASN A 400 14.73 -7.44 -5.37
CA ASN A 400 14.32 -8.23 -6.55
C ASN A 400 13.30 -9.33 -6.22
N THR A 401 13.16 -9.69 -4.94
CA THR A 401 12.15 -10.66 -4.48
C THR A 401 11.05 -10.01 -3.64
N LEU A 402 11.29 -8.82 -3.08
CA LEU A 402 10.32 -8.10 -2.24
C LEU A 402 9.43 -7.14 -3.05
N LEU A 403 9.85 -6.65 -4.21
CA LEU A 403 8.98 -5.94 -5.15
C LEU A 403 8.37 -6.95 -6.12
N TYR A 404 7.06 -7.19 -6.00
CA TYR A 404 6.37 -8.23 -6.75
C TYR A 404 4.97 -7.86 -7.25
N VAL A 405 4.53 -6.61 -7.10
CA VAL A 405 3.26 -6.10 -7.62
C VAL A 405 3.50 -4.92 -8.55
N LYS A 406 3.08 -5.02 -9.82
CA LYS A 406 3.03 -3.87 -10.74
C LYS A 406 1.67 -3.19 -10.71
N PRO A 407 1.59 -1.89 -11.08
CA PRO A 407 0.31 -1.17 -11.18
C PRO A 407 -0.64 -1.73 -12.24
N THR A 408 -0.15 -2.57 -13.15
CA THR A 408 -0.94 -3.26 -14.17
C THR A 408 -1.72 -4.46 -13.65
N THR A 409 -1.52 -4.85 -12.39
CA THR A 409 -2.34 -5.87 -11.72
C THR A 409 -3.82 -5.49 -11.70
N LEU A 410 -4.69 -6.45 -11.37
CA LEU A 410 -6.13 -6.24 -11.30
C LEU A 410 -6.48 -5.13 -10.32
N ARG A 411 -7.24 -4.13 -10.77
CA ARG A 411 -7.74 -3.07 -9.89
C ARG A 411 -8.77 -3.61 -8.91
N VAL A 412 -8.50 -3.41 -7.63
CA VAL A 412 -9.34 -3.86 -6.53
C VAL A 412 -9.50 -2.74 -5.51
N THR A 413 -10.58 -2.80 -4.75
CA THR A 413 -10.67 -2.16 -3.43
C THR A 413 -10.34 -3.19 -2.36
N ALA A 414 -9.96 -2.75 -1.18
CA ALA A 414 -9.61 -3.63 -0.07
C ALA A 414 -9.94 -2.98 1.27
N ASN A 415 -10.45 -3.78 2.21
CA ASN A 415 -10.36 -3.41 3.62
C ASN A 415 -8.93 -3.64 4.14
N GLY A 416 -8.63 -3.20 5.37
CA GLY A 416 -7.34 -3.54 5.97
C GLY A 416 -7.24 -3.24 7.45
N TYR A 417 -6.70 -4.21 8.19
CA TYR A 417 -6.52 -4.12 9.63
C TYR A 417 -5.21 -4.78 10.06
N ALA A 418 -4.55 -4.17 11.04
CA ALA A 418 -3.45 -4.76 11.80
C ALA A 418 -3.99 -5.26 13.15
N VAL A 419 -3.81 -6.55 13.44
CA VAL A 419 -4.07 -7.13 14.76
C VAL A 419 -2.72 -7.27 15.47
N LEU A 420 -2.46 -6.38 16.43
CA LEU A 420 -1.29 -6.44 17.29
C LEU A 420 -1.49 -7.56 18.30
N THR A 421 -0.51 -8.44 18.43
CA THR A 421 -0.54 -9.56 19.37
C THR A 421 0.88 -10.11 19.59
N SER A 422 1.02 -11.11 20.46
CA SER A 422 2.26 -11.84 20.65
C SER A 422 2.49 -12.83 19.50
N ARG A 423 3.76 -13.10 19.15
CA ARG A 423 4.13 -14.07 18.11
C ARG A 423 3.49 -15.44 18.30
N GLU A 424 3.33 -15.89 19.54
CA GLU A 424 2.71 -17.18 19.87
C GLU A 424 1.21 -17.25 19.49
N ASN A 425 0.53 -16.09 19.45
CA ASN A 425 -0.89 -15.98 19.15
C ASN A 425 -1.18 -15.87 17.64
N VAL A 426 -0.18 -15.65 16.79
CA VAL A 426 -0.36 -15.43 15.34
C VAL A 426 -1.21 -16.52 14.68
N GLN A 427 -0.94 -17.79 14.98
CA GLN A 427 -1.70 -18.89 14.37
C GLN A 427 -3.17 -18.88 14.78
N ARG A 428 -3.47 -18.58 16.05
CA ARG A 428 -4.84 -18.50 16.58
C ARG A 428 -5.59 -17.35 15.91
N VAL A 429 -4.98 -16.18 15.87
CA VAL A 429 -5.53 -14.98 15.23
C VAL A 429 -5.82 -15.23 13.74
N ILE A 430 -4.93 -15.90 13.02
CA ILE A 430 -5.17 -16.29 11.62
C ILE A 430 -6.33 -17.29 11.51
N ALA A 431 -6.36 -18.33 12.35
CA ALA A 431 -7.39 -19.35 12.32
C ALA A 431 -8.79 -18.78 12.60
N ASP A 432 -8.90 -17.90 13.59
CA ASP A 432 -10.14 -17.22 13.97
C ASP A 432 -10.70 -16.40 12.80
N PHE A 433 -9.85 -15.57 12.17
CA PHE A 433 -10.24 -14.77 11.01
C PHE A 433 -10.68 -15.64 9.82
N CYS A 434 -9.88 -16.65 9.46
CA CYS A 434 -10.18 -17.52 8.32
C CYS A 434 -11.48 -18.31 8.53
N SER A 435 -11.77 -18.73 9.77
CA SER A 435 -13.03 -19.37 10.14
C SER A 435 -14.22 -18.43 9.92
N GLU A 436 -14.19 -17.22 10.49
CA GLU A 436 -15.27 -16.25 10.34
C GLU A 436 -15.48 -15.85 8.87
N TYR A 437 -14.39 -15.59 8.13
CA TYR A 437 -14.47 -15.28 6.70
C TYR A 437 -15.20 -16.38 5.92
N GLN A 438 -14.91 -17.65 6.18
CA GLN A 438 -15.61 -18.77 5.52
C GLN A 438 -17.08 -18.85 5.89
N ILE A 439 -17.42 -18.65 7.16
CA ILE A 439 -18.79 -18.64 7.64
C ILE A 439 -19.58 -17.58 6.87
N ARG A 440 -19.06 -16.36 6.80
CA ARG A 440 -19.69 -15.23 6.09
C ARG A 440 -19.77 -15.48 4.59
N LEU A 441 -18.68 -15.93 3.96
CA LEU A 441 -18.66 -16.19 2.52
C LEU A 441 -19.72 -17.23 2.13
N LYS A 442 -19.85 -18.31 2.91
CA LYS A 442 -20.89 -19.35 2.72
C LYS A 442 -22.30 -18.84 2.98
N GLN A 443 -22.52 -17.98 3.98
CA GLN A 443 -23.82 -17.37 4.25
C GLN A 443 -24.30 -16.53 3.06
N TYR A 444 -23.44 -15.68 2.50
CA TYR A 444 -23.75 -14.89 1.32
C TYR A 444 -23.98 -15.77 0.08
N GLN A 445 -23.16 -16.79 -0.13
CA GLN A 445 -23.33 -17.74 -1.23
C GLN A 445 -24.70 -18.45 -1.18
N ARG A 446 -25.16 -18.87 0.00
CA ARG A 446 -26.46 -19.56 0.18
C ARG A 446 -27.66 -18.69 -0.24
N ILE A 447 -27.53 -17.38 -0.18
CA ILE A 447 -28.56 -16.43 -0.64
C ILE A 447 -28.22 -15.81 -2.01
N ASN A 448 -27.35 -16.48 -2.78
CA ASN A 448 -26.91 -16.09 -4.12
C ASN A 448 -26.31 -14.66 -4.20
N ARG A 449 -25.53 -14.29 -3.17
CA ARG A 449 -24.77 -13.02 -3.13
C ARG A 449 -23.28 -13.32 -3.07
N TYR A 450 -22.49 -12.49 -3.76
CA TYR A 450 -21.04 -12.67 -3.90
C TYR A 450 -20.31 -11.34 -3.67
N PRO A 451 -20.23 -10.87 -2.40
CA PRO A 451 -19.65 -9.56 -2.07
C PRO A 451 -18.13 -9.49 -2.25
N VAL A 452 -17.47 -10.65 -2.29
CA VAL A 452 -16.01 -10.77 -2.36
C VAL A 452 -15.64 -11.64 -3.56
N ASN A 453 -14.94 -11.03 -4.52
CA ASN A 453 -14.45 -11.69 -5.73
C ASN A 453 -12.92 -11.57 -5.92
N GLY A 454 -12.22 -10.90 -5.02
CA GLY A 454 -10.76 -10.94 -4.90
C GLY A 454 -10.30 -11.81 -3.72
N PRO A 455 -8.97 -11.98 -3.55
CA PRO A 455 -8.41 -12.84 -2.52
C PRO A 455 -8.47 -12.21 -1.12
N VAL A 456 -8.36 -13.08 -0.12
CA VAL A 456 -7.85 -12.72 1.21
C VAL A 456 -6.32 -12.63 1.13
N GLU A 457 -5.72 -11.61 1.72
CA GLU A 457 -4.26 -11.50 1.89
C GLU A 457 -3.92 -11.43 3.38
N ILE A 458 -2.96 -12.26 3.80
CA ILE A 458 -2.50 -12.36 5.20
C ILE A 458 -0.99 -12.21 5.25
N ARG A 459 -0.51 -11.31 6.09
CA ARG A 459 0.92 -11.05 6.33
C ARG A 459 1.18 -10.79 7.80
N VAL A 460 2.45 -10.87 8.20
CA VAL A 460 2.88 -10.51 9.56
C VAL A 460 4.09 -9.59 9.50
N THR A 461 4.13 -8.58 10.36
CA THR A 461 5.29 -7.70 10.58
C THR A 461 5.64 -7.64 12.06
N GLY A 462 6.85 -7.17 12.38
CA GLY A 462 7.14 -6.62 13.70
C GLY A 462 6.40 -5.29 13.92
N LEU A 463 6.70 -4.63 15.04
CA LEU A 463 6.14 -3.32 15.40
C LEU A 463 7.16 -2.19 15.19
N ASP A 464 6.68 -0.94 15.21
CA ASP A 464 7.51 0.26 15.07
C ASP A 464 8.24 0.61 16.38
N HIS A 465 9.17 -0.25 16.81
CA HIS A 465 9.95 -0.01 18.01
C HIS A 465 10.93 1.15 17.80
N PRO A 466 10.86 2.24 18.59
CA PRO A 466 11.79 3.35 18.45
C PRO A 466 13.24 2.97 18.79
N ALA A 467 13.43 1.92 19.60
CA ALA A 467 14.74 1.38 19.95
C ALA A 467 15.50 0.78 18.76
N ASP A 468 14.81 0.47 17.65
CA ASP A 468 15.46 0.06 16.40
C ASP A 468 16.25 1.21 15.76
N SER A 469 15.98 2.46 16.17
CA SER A 469 16.65 3.63 15.63
C SER A 469 18.11 3.71 16.05
N ILE A 470 18.97 4.13 15.13
CA ILE A 470 20.37 4.46 15.42
C ILE A 470 20.53 5.70 16.32
N LEU A 471 19.46 6.47 16.56
CA LEU A 471 19.47 7.63 17.44
C LEU A 471 18.91 7.28 18.83
N ALA A 472 19.66 7.64 19.87
CA ALA A 472 19.19 7.55 21.24
C ALA A 472 17.95 8.44 21.48
N ASN A 473 17.06 7.99 22.36
CA ASN A 473 15.80 8.67 22.70
C ASN A 473 14.89 8.92 21.48
N ALA A 474 14.99 8.04 20.47
CA ALA A 474 14.11 8.05 19.31
C ALA A 474 12.62 8.00 19.72
N GLN A 475 11.79 8.71 18.97
CA GLN A 475 10.36 8.80 19.21
C GLN A 475 9.58 7.75 18.41
N THR A 476 8.50 7.24 19.00
CA THR A 476 7.53 6.36 18.33
C THR A 476 6.68 7.16 17.34
N ALA A 477 6.30 6.56 16.20
CA ALA A 477 5.35 7.16 15.28
C ALA A 477 3.93 7.15 15.89
N ALA A 478 3.42 8.32 16.30
CA ALA A 478 2.19 8.45 17.07
C ALA A 478 0.95 7.91 16.32
N LEU A 479 0.93 8.04 15.00
CA LEU A 479 -0.18 7.60 14.16
C LEU A 479 0.07 6.26 13.46
N SER A 480 1.17 5.56 13.72
CA SER A 480 1.37 4.24 13.11
C SER A 480 0.29 3.26 13.59
N ALA A 481 -0.25 2.45 12.67
CA ALA A 481 -1.12 1.34 13.02
C ALA A 481 -0.37 0.31 13.89
N ILE A 482 0.93 0.17 13.72
CA ILE A 482 1.78 -0.82 14.40
C ILE A 482 2.75 -0.20 15.40
N LYS A 483 2.40 0.96 15.98
CA LYS A 483 3.15 1.47 17.15
C LYS A 483 3.04 0.46 18.31
N PRO A 484 4.14 0.17 19.03
CA PRO A 484 4.14 -0.73 20.18
C PRO A 484 3.14 -0.32 21.27
N CYS A 485 2.74 -1.28 22.10
CA CYS A 485 1.86 -1.05 23.25
C CYS A 485 2.68 -1.24 24.55
N PRO A 486 3.17 -0.16 25.19
CA PRO A 486 3.96 -0.25 26.42
C PRO A 486 3.36 -1.10 27.55
N ASP A 487 2.03 -1.10 27.70
CA ASP A 487 1.34 -1.90 28.72
C ASP A 487 1.26 -3.40 28.36
N HIS A 488 1.56 -3.75 27.10
CA HIS A 488 1.60 -5.11 26.56
C HIS A 488 2.93 -5.37 25.84
N PRO A 489 4.06 -5.41 26.56
CA PRO A 489 5.38 -5.61 25.96
C PRO A 489 5.52 -6.98 25.28
N GLU A 490 4.65 -7.95 25.60
CA GLU A 490 4.56 -9.25 24.96
C GLU A 490 3.99 -9.19 23.53
N TRP A 491 3.31 -8.11 23.14
CA TRP A 491 2.87 -7.90 21.77
C TRP A 491 4.03 -7.40 20.92
N ASP A 492 4.60 -8.29 20.13
CA ASP A 492 5.81 -8.09 19.35
C ASP A 492 5.58 -8.14 17.83
N CYS A 493 4.35 -8.39 17.39
CA CYS A 493 4.01 -8.45 15.98
C CYS A 493 2.61 -7.93 15.66
N ALA A 494 2.37 -7.68 14.37
CA ALA A 494 1.07 -7.34 13.83
C ALA A 494 0.71 -8.28 12.68
N VAL A 495 -0.46 -8.90 12.78
CA VAL A 495 -1.05 -9.70 11.70
C VAL A 495 -1.94 -8.79 10.84
N TRP A 496 -1.62 -8.70 9.57
CA TRP A 496 -2.36 -7.88 8.60
C TRP A 496 -3.39 -8.73 7.88
N PHE A 497 -4.66 -8.32 7.96
CA PHE A 497 -5.77 -8.95 7.26
C PHE A 497 -6.34 -8.00 6.21
N ASN A 498 -6.37 -8.48 4.97
CA ASN A 498 -7.00 -7.78 3.87
C ASN A 498 -7.92 -8.73 3.11
N ILE A 499 -9.03 -8.18 2.64
CA ILE A 499 -9.97 -8.85 1.75
C ILE A 499 -10.12 -7.93 0.55
N LEU A 500 -9.79 -8.44 -0.63
CA LEU A 500 -9.82 -7.69 -1.88
C LEU A 500 -11.12 -8.00 -2.62
N THR A 501 -11.65 -7.01 -3.35
CA THR A 501 -12.79 -7.20 -4.25
C THR A 501 -12.75 -6.15 -5.35
N LEU A 502 -13.37 -6.43 -6.50
CA LEU A 502 -13.50 -5.47 -7.58
C LEU A 502 -14.32 -4.25 -7.10
N PRO A 503 -13.91 -3.01 -7.41
CA PRO A 503 -14.68 -1.82 -7.04
C PRO A 503 -16.12 -1.88 -7.57
N GLY A 504 -17.08 -1.43 -6.75
CA GLY A 504 -18.50 -1.46 -7.09
C GLY A 504 -19.18 -2.85 -6.98
N THR A 505 -18.48 -3.87 -6.47
CA THR A 505 -19.09 -5.18 -6.21
C THR A 505 -20.28 -5.04 -5.23
N PRO A 506 -21.49 -5.50 -5.60
CA PRO A 506 -22.65 -5.39 -4.73
C PRO A 506 -22.45 -6.06 -3.37
N PHE A 507 -22.95 -5.41 -2.32
CA PHE A 507 -22.87 -5.86 -0.92
C PHE A 507 -21.45 -5.92 -0.32
N ALA A 508 -20.40 -5.48 -1.03
CA ALA A 508 -19.03 -5.47 -0.52
C ALA A 508 -18.89 -4.63 0.77
N ALA A 509 -19.41 -3.40 0.79
CA ALA A 509 -19.35 -2.53 1.97
C ALA A 509 -20.03 -3.16 3.19
N ARG A 510 -21.22 -3.75 3.01
CA ARG A 510 -21.90 -4.50 4.07
C ARG A 510 -21.08 -5.68 4.58
N PHE A 511 -20.50 -6.49 3.68
CA PHE A 511 -19.64 -7.59 4.08
C PHE A 511 -18.43 -7.10 4.88
N TYR A 512 -17.80 -6.00 4.45
CA TYR A 512 -16.69 -5.39 5.18
C TYR A 512 -17.11 -4.81 6.54
N ALA A 513 -18.28 -4.20 6.66
CA ALA A 513 -18.80 -3.73 7.94
C ALA A 513 -19.08 -4.87 8.92
N GLU A 514 -19.61 -6.00 8.43
CA GLU A 514 -19.84 -7.19 9.24
C GLU A 514 -18.51 -7.78 9.76
N ILE A 515 -17.49 -7.87 8.90
CA ILE A 515 -16.14 -8.31 9.28
C ILE A 515 -15.48 -7.33 10.24
N GLU A 516 -15.53 -6.02 9.98
CA GLU A 516 -14.96 -4.98 10.85
C GLU A 516 -15.57 -5.01 12.26
N SER A 517 -16.90 -5.15 12.33
CA SER A 517 -17.63 -5.28 13.59
C SER A 517 -17.20 -6.53 14.35
N TRP A 518 -17.09 -7.68 13.67
CA TRP A 518 -16.59 -8.91 14.29
C TRP A 518 -15.15 -8.77 14.78
N MET A 519 -14.23 -8.24 13.95
CA MET A 519 -12.83 -8.07 14.33
C MET A 519 -12.69 -7.16 15.56
N THR A 520 -13.44 -6.06 15.60
CA THR A 520 -13.45 -5.11 16.72
C THR A 520 -13.94 -5.74 18.01
N GLN A 521 -14.87 -6.70 17.93
CA GLN A 521 -15.42 -7.40 19.11
C GLN A 521 -14.55 -8.60 19.53
N HIS A 522 -13.99 -9.33 18.58
CA HIS A 522 -13.28 -10.59 18.81
C HIS A 522 -11.83 -10.38 19.27
N TYR A 523 -11.12 -9.44 18.66
CA TYR A 523 -9.71 -9.17 18.98
C TYR A 523 -9.59 -8.09 20.06
N GLN A 524 -10.01 -8.46 21.27
CA GLN A 524 -9.87 -7.68 22.50
C GLN A 524 -9.15 -8.53 23.56
N GLY A 525 -8.49 -7.88 24.52
CA GLY A 525 -7.80 -8.58 25.61
C GLY A 525 -6.34 -8.85 25.28
N ASP A 526 -6.04 -9.99 24.64
CA ASP A 526 -4.66 -10.39 24.28
C ASP A 526 -4.25 -9.98 22.86
N CYS A 527 -5.10 -9.17 22.22
CA CYS A 527 -4.91 -8.58 20.91
C CYS A 527 -5.48 -7.17 20.87
N LEU A 528 -5.04 -6.37 19.88
CA LEU A 528 -5.60 -5.06 19.57
C LEU A 528 -5.71 -4.86 18.07
N VAL A 529 -6.87 -4.43 17.57
CA VAL A 529 -7.07 -4.11 16.15
C VAL A 529 -6.91 -2.63 15.90
N ARG A 530 -6.15 -2.28 14.86
CA ARG A 530 -6.08 -0.92 14.30
C ARG A 530 -6.28 -0.97 12.79
N PRO A 531 -6.86 0.07 12.16
CA PRO A 531 -7.04 0.08 10.72
C PRO A 531 -5.69 0.23 10.00
N GLU A 532 -5.55 -0.43 8.85
CA GLU A 532 -4.49 -0.14 7.90
C GLU A 532 -4.86 1.14 7.13
N TRP A 533 -4.21 2.25 7.46
CA TRP A 533 -4.61 3.59 6.99
C TRP A 533 -4.81 3.73 5.49
N SER A 534 -4.03 3.00 4.68
CA SER A 534 -4.10 3.07 3.22
C SER A 534 -5.34 2.42 2.61
N LYS A 535 -6.04 1.57 3.37
CA LYS A 535 -7.14 0.71 2.92
C LYS A 535 -8.51 1.26 3.37
N GLY A 536 -9.56 0.50 3.14
CA GLY A 536 -10.89 0.77 3.67
C GLY A 536 -11.07 0.29 5.12
N TRP A 537 -11.78 1.11 5.89
CA TRP A 537 -12.13 0.92 7.32
C TRP A 537 -13.24 1.93 7.67
N ALA A 538 -13.80 1.88 8.87
CA ALA A 538 -14.98 2.64 9.28
C ALA A 538 -16.15 2.47 8.30
N TYR A 539 -16.49 1.21 8.00
CA TYR A 539 -17.54 0.85 7.07
C TYR A 539 -18.94 1.05 7.68
N THR A 540 -19.80 1.69 6.90
CA THR A 540 -21.25 1.49 6.98
C THR A 540 -21.64 0.34 6.05
N TYR A 541 -22.93 0.01 5.98
CA TYR A 541 -23.39 -1.00 5.01
C TYR A 541 -23.29 -0.54 3.55
N ASP A 542 -23.04 0.75 3.32
CA ASP A 542 -23.03 1.36 2.00
C ASP A 542 -21.61 1.74 1.51
N LYS A 543 -20.72 2.19 2.40
CA LYS A 543 -19.36 2.63 2.01
C LYS A 543 -18.36 2.62 3.16
N ALA A 544 -17.08 2.67 2.81
CA ALA A 544 -15.96 2.87 3.74
C ALA A 544 -15.88 4.33 4.23
N TRP A 545 -15.14 4.54 5.32
CA TRP A 545 -14.75 5.85 5.85
C TRP A 545 -15.93 6.76 6.27
N ASP A 546 -17.04 6.16 6.67
CA ASP A 546 -18.30 6.88 6.95
C ASP A 546 -18.98 6.48 8.25
N ASN A 547 -18.51 5.41 8.90
CA ASN A 547 -19.04 4.99 10.20
C ASN A 547 -18.63 5.99 11.29
N VAL A 548 -19.58 6.87 11.65
CA VAL A 548 -19.38 7.93 12.64
C VAL A 548 -18.94 7.38 13.99
N ASN A 549 -19.56 6.29 14.48
CA ASN A 549 -19.17 5.70 15.77
C ASN A 549 -17.73 5.15 15.73
N TYR A 550 -17.33 4.52 14.63
CA TYR A 550 -15.95 4.06 14.48
C TYR A 550 -14.98 5.26 14.48
N LEU A 551 -15.27 6.30 13.71
CA LEU A 551 -14.42 7.48 13.57
C LEU A 551 -14.29 8.27 14.88
N GLU A 552 -15.39 8.47 15.60
CA GLU A 552 -15.44 9.34 16.77
C GLU A 552 -15.11 8.61 18.08
N ASN A 553 -15.34 7.29 18.16
CA ASN A 553 -15.17 6.54 19.40
C ASN A 553 -14.12 5.42 19.29
N GLU A 554 -14.28 4.50 18.34
CA GLU A 554 -13.41 3.32 18.28
C GLU A 554 -11.98 3.66 17.85
N LEU A 555 -11.82 4.50 16.82
CA LEU A 555 -10.52 4.86 16.27
C LEU A 555 -9.64 5.61 17.29
N PRO A 556 -10.11 6.67 17.99
CA PRO A 556 -9.33 7.28 19.07
C PRO A 556 -9.01 6.29 20.20
N LYS A 557 -9.97 5.44 20.59
CA LYS A 557 -9.80 4.44 21.64
C LYS A 557 -8.66 3.45 21.32
N VAL A 558 -8.67 2.80 20.15
CA VAL A 558 -7.65 1.79 19.80
C VAL A 558 -6.26 2.41 19.57
N HIS A 559 -6.18 3.68 19.18
CA HIS A 559 -4.91 4.39 19.08
C HIS A 559 -4.43 4.98 20.42
N ALA A 560 -5.29 5.15 21.41
CA ALA A 560 -4.90 5.58 22.76
C ALA A 560 -4.59 4.40 23.70
N PHE A 561 -5.08 3.19 23.38
CA PHE A 561 -4.91 2.00 24.21
C PHE A 561 -3.43 1.69 24.50
N GLY A 562 -3.11 1.62 25.80
CA GLY A 562 -1.76 1.38 26.32
C GLY A 562 -0.73 2.43 25.91
N GLN A 563 -1.15 3.63 25.53
CA GLN A 563 -0.26 4.73 25.11
C GLN A 563 -0.24 5.86 26.13
N SER A 564 0.88 6.56 26.19
CA SER A 564 0.95 7.87 26.84
C SER A 564 0.11 8.92 26.07
N ASN A 565 -0.37 9.95 26.77
CA ASN A 565 -1.26 10.99 26.22
C ASN A 565 -0.71 11.68 24.96
N ASP A 566 0.60 11.72 24.85
CA ASP A 566 1.38 12.41 23.84
C ASP A 566 1.58 11.58 22.55
N LEU A 567 1.07 10.34 22.51
CA LEU A 567 1.00 9.43 21.36
C LEU A 567 -0.44 9.19 20.86
N THR A 568 -1.42 9.94 21.35
CA THR A 568 -2.83 9.85 20.89
C THR A 568 -3.02 10.56 19.54
N ILE A 569 -4.13 10.24 18.84
CA ILE A 569 -4.51 10.93 17.59
C ILE A 569 -4.69 12.44 17.85
N GLN A 570 -5.34 12.80 18.95
CA GLN A 570 -5.57 14.20 19.32
C GLN A 570 -4.26 14.96 19.53
N SER A 571 -3.32 14.41 20.30
CA SER A 571 -2.02 15.05 20.54
C SER A 571 -1.19 15.19 19.26
N ALA A 572 -1.18 14.17 18.40
CA ALA A 572 -0.54 14.26 17.08
C ALA A 572 -1.19 15.35 16.21
N GLY A 573 -2.52 15.42 16.19
CA GLY A 573 -3.29 16.46 15.49
C GLY A 573 -2.96 17.87 15.97
N GLN A 574 -2.75 18.06 17.28
CA GLN A 574 -2.34 19.35 17.85
C GLN A 574 -0.93 19.76 17.39
N VAL A 575 0.02 18.83 17.37
CA VAL A 575 1.38 19.08 16.84
C VAL A 575 1.31 19.46 15.36
N LEU A 576 0.59 18.69 14.55
CA LEU A 576 0.41 18.96 13.13
C LEU A 576 -0.24 20.32 12.87
N LYS A 577 -1.29 20.68 13.63
CA LYS A 577 -1.96 21.99 13.56
C LYS A 577 -1.02 23.13 13.98
N ARG A 578 -0.15 22.92 14.97
CA ARG A 578 0.85 23.93 15.40
C ARG A 578 1.79 24.31 14.25
N TYR A 579 2.20 23.35 13.45
CA TYR A 579 3.12 23.56 12.32
C TYR A 579 2.43 23.92 11.00
N ASP A 580 1.11 23.73 10.90
CA ASP A 580 0.26 24.21 9.81
C ASP A 580 -1.01 24.90 10.35
N PRO A 581 -0.86 26.11 10.93
CA PRO A 581 -1.96 26.83 11.58
C PRO A 581 -3.01 27.35 10.58
N LYS A 582 -2.64 27.50 9.31
CA LYS A 582 -3.60 27.87 8.23
C LYS A 582 -4.37 26.68 7.68
N GLY A 583 -4.04 25.45 8.12
CA GLY A 583 -4.72 24.23 7.69
C GLY A 583 -4.64 24.01 6.18
N LEU A 584 -3.46 24.19 5.57
CA LEU A 584 -3.29 23.97 4.13
C LEU A 584 -3.30 22.48 3.80
N PHE A 585 -2.74 21.64 4.68
CA PHE A 585 -2.47 20.23 4.41
C PHE A 585 -3.57 19.31 4.97
N VAL A 586 -4.82 19.76 5.06
CA VAL A 586 -5.92 18.97 5.63
C VAL A 586 -7.05 18.79 4.62
N SER A 587 -7.50 17.55 4.43
CA SER A 587 -8.74 17.21 3.71
C SER A 587 -9.93 17.19 4.68
N PRO A 588 -11.17 17.37 4.18
CA PRO A 588 -12.35 17.30 5.04
C PRO A 588 -12.46 15.96 5.80
N PHE A 589 -12.02 14.85 5.21
CA PHE A 589 -11.92 13.57 5.89
C PHE A 589 -10.89 13.58 7.03
N LEU A 590 -9.69 14.14 6.82
CA LEU A 590 -8.69 14.28 7.89
C LEU A 590 -9.19 15.17 9.03
N GLU A 591 -10.01 16.19 8.76
CA GLU A 591 -10.62 16.99 9.82
C GLU A 591 -11.48 16.12 10.75
N LYS A 592 -12.17 15.10 10.24
CA LYS A 592 -12.93 14.15 11.07
C LYS A 592 -12.03 13.28 11.96
N ILE A 593 -10.86 12.87 11.47
CA ILE A 593 -9.91 12.04 12.23
C ILE A 593 -9.28 12.83 13.38
N PHE A 594 -8.97 14.12 13.17
CA PHE A 594 -8.26 14.97 14.14
C PHE A 594 -9.18 15.88 14.96
N LYS A 595 -10.49 15.61 15.00
CA LYS A 595 -11.39 16.23 16.00
C LYS A 595 -10.95 15.82 17.40
#